data_AF-V9Y0Q5-F1
#
_entry.id   AF-V9Y0Q5-F1
#
_cell.length_a   1.000
_cell.length_b   1.000
_cell.length_c   1.000
_cell.angle_alpha   90.00
_cell.angle_beta   90.00
_cell.angle_gamma   90.00
#
_symmetry.space_group_name_H-M   'P 1'
#
loop_
_entity.id
_entity.type
_entity.pdbx_description
1 polymer ?
#
loop_
_entity_poly.entity_id
_entity_poly.type
_entity_poly.pdbx_seq_one_letter_code
_entity_poly.pdbx_strand_id
1 'polypeptide(L)' 'MGGLAELHVDGQHRGRGVGTWLVQHLVAWLRLGGTRRVLVALGEEDLRLEPWFARFGWERIGTSRRGWERVAARG' A
#
# COMPACT_ATOMS: atom_id res chain seq x y z
N MET A 1 2.52 10.82 12.24
CA MET A 1 1.59 10.20 11.29
C MET A 1 2.07 8.79 11.02
N GLY A 2 1.30 7.77 11.39
CA GLY A 2 1.65 6.38 11.08
C GLY A 2 1.18 6.03 9.68
N GLY A 3 2.10 5.65 8.81
CA GLY A 3 1.81 5.15 7.47
C GLY A 3 2.32 3.72 7.33
N LEU A 4 1.69 2.92 6.49
CA LEU A 4 2.27 1.67 6.03
C LEU A 4 3.43 2.02 5.10
N ALA A 5 4.67 1.80 5.56
CA ALA A 5 5.84 2.03 4.73
C ALA A 5 5.98 0.94 3.66
N GLU A 6 5.72 -0.32 4.02
CA GLU A 6 5.84 -1.46 3.12
C GLU A 6 5.00 -2.65 3.63
N LEU A 7 4.39 -3.41 2.71
CA LEU A 7 3.75 -4.70 3.00
C LEU A 7 4.33 -5.73 2.04
N HIS A 8 5.09 -6.67 2.58
CA HIS A 8 5.66 -7.77 1.82
C HIS A 8 5.20 -9.11 2.39
N VAL A 9 4.78 -10.01 1.51
CA VAL A 9 4.55 -11.43 1.83
C VAL A 9 5.50 -12.25 0.97
N ASP A 10 6.37 -12.99 1.65
CA ASP A 10 7.29 -13.93 1.02
C ASP A 10 6.55 -14.87 0.06
N GLY A 11 7.17 -15.14 -1.09
CA GLY A 11 6.56 -15.90 -2.17
C GLY A 11 6.04 -17.28 -1.74
N GLN A 12 6.75 -17.97 -0.85
CA GLN A 12 6.39 -19.32 -0.38
C GLN A 12 5.17 -19.34 0.54
N HIS A 13 4.79 -18.17 1.05
CA HIS A 13 3.70 -17.98 2.01
C HIS A 13 2.48 -17.27 1.41
N ARG A 14 2.52 -16.92 0.11
CA ARG A 14 1.39 -16.33 -0.61
C ARG A 14 0.25 -17.34 -0.80
N GLY A 15 -0.95 -16.83 -1.07
CA GLY A 15 -2.15 -17.66 -1.25
C GLY A 15 -2.73 -18.25 0.04
N ARG A 16 -2.09 -18.03 1.20
CA ARG A 16 -2.52 -18.55 2.52
C ARG A 16 -3.31 -17.55 3.36
N GLY A 17 -3.73 -16.43 2.77
CA GLY A 17 -4.47 -15.38 3.48
C GLY A 17 -3.63 -14.46 4.37
N VAL A 18 -2.30 -14.63 4.45
CA VAL A 18 -1.41 -13.79 5.29
C VAL A 18 -1.53 -12.30 4.94
N GLY A 19 -1.48 -11.95 3.65
CA GLY A 19 -1.63 -10.56 3.22
C GLY A 19 -2.99 -9.96 3.57
N THR A 20 -4.04 -10.78 3.49
CA THR A 20 -5.42 -10.38 3.86
C THR A 20 -5.48 -10.05 5.34
N TRP A 21 -4.94 -10.94 6.17
CA TRP A 21 -4.90 -10.75 7.62
C TRP A 21 -4.11 -9.48 8.00
N LEU A 22 -2.94 -9.27 7.39
CA LEU A 22 -2.11 -8.08 7.63
C LEU A 22 -2.84 -6.78 7.29
N VAL A 23 -3.49 -6.69 6.12
CA VAL A 23 -4.23 -5.48 5.71
C VAL A 23 -5.42 -5.22 6.63
N GLN A 24 -6.19 -6.26 6.97
CA GLN A 24 -7.32 -6.12 7.88
C GLN A 24 -6.89 -5.65 9.27
N HIS A 25 -5.82 -6.25 9.81
CA HIS A 25 -5.29 -5.90 11.13
C HIS A 25 -4.76 -4.46 11.15
N LEU A 26 -3.99 -4.06 10.13
CA LEU A 26 -3.49 -2.70 9.97
C LEU A 26 -4.62 -1.67 9.92
N VAL A 27 -5.63 -1.90 9.08
CA VAL A 27 -6.76 -0.97 8.93
C VAL A 27 -7.55 -0.86 10.24
N ALA A 28 -7.77 -1.97 10.94
CA ALA A 28 -8.40 -1.97 12.25
C ALA A 28 -7.61 -1.11 13.25
N TRP A 29 -6.28 -1.30 13.30
CA TRP A 29 -5.41 -0.52 14.18
C TRP A 29 -5.40 0.99 13.84
N LEU A 30 -5.32 1.36 12.57
CA LEU A 30 -5.36 2.76 12.14
C LEU A 30 -6.70 3.43 12.49
N ARG A 31 -7.81 2.70 12.37
CA ARG A 31 -9.14 3.18 12.74
C ARG A 31 -9.26 3.41 14.25
N LEU A 32 -8.70 2.52 15.08
CA LEU A 32 -8.63 2.74 16.53
C LEU A 32 -7.85 4.01 16.87
N GLY A 33 -6.82 4.34 16.09
CA GLY A 33 -6.07 5.60 16.20
C GLY A 33 -6.78 6.84 15.63
N GLY A 34 -8.05 6.73 15.23
CA GLY A 34 -8.83 7.85 14.67
C GLY A 34 -8.59 8.15 13.19
N THR A 35 -7.86 7.30 12.48
CA THR A 35 -7.60 7.46 11.04
C THR A 35 -8.89 7.22 10.25
N ARG A 36 -9.36 8.24 9.52
CA ARG A 36 -10.61 8.16 8.74
C ARG A 36 -10.41 7.68 7.30
N ARG A 37 -9.23 7.90 6.74
CA ARG A 37 -8.89 7.52 5.36
C ARG A 37 -7.50 6.91 5.34
N VAL A 38 -7.37 5.76 4.69
CA VAL A 38 -6.10 5.07 4.49
C VAL A 38 -5.82 5.06 3.00
N LEU A 39 -4.61 5.45 2.62
CA LEU A 39 -4.16 5.49 1.23
C LEU A 39 -2.99 4.52 1.08
N VAL A 40 -3.01 3.75 0.00
CA VAL A 40 -1.92 2.85 -0.39
C VAL A 40 -1.49 3.26 -1.79
N ALA A 41 -0.19 3.43 -1.99
CA ALA A 41 0.40 3.63 -3.31
C ALA A 41 0.91 2.28 -3.82
N LEU A 42 0.53 1.94 -5.05
CA LEU A 42 1.07 0.76 -5.75
C LEU A 42 2.10 1.23 -6.78
N GLY A 43 3.23 0.53 -6.87
CA GLY A 43 4.17 0.65 -7.98
C GLY A 43 3.59 0.04 -9.26
N GLU A 44 4.21 0.30 -10.41
CA GLU A 44 3.79 -0.28 -11.69
C GLU A 44 3.80 -1.80 -11.66
N GLU A 45 4.81 -2.42 -11.03
CA GLU A 45 4.87 -3.86 -10.88
C GLU A 45 3.65 -4.41 -10.12
N ASP A 46 3.11 -3.66 -9.17
CA ASP A 46 2.09 -4.08 -8.21
C ASP A 46 0.65 -3.74 -8.61
N LEU A 47 0.44 -3.12 -9.77
CA LEU A 47 -0.91 -2.83 -10.29
C LEU A 47 -1.77 -4.10 -10.41
N ARG A 48 -1.14 -5.27 -10.59
CA ARG A 48 -1.81 -6.58 -10.56
C ARG A 48 -2.55 -6.88 -9.25
N LEU A 49 -2.24 -6.17 -8.16
CA LEU A 49 -2.88 -6.31 -6.85
C LEU A 49 -4.17 -5.50 -6.71
N GLU A 50 -4.50 -4.63 -7.67
CA GLU A 50 -5.73 -3.80 -7.59
C GLU A 50 -7.02 -4.61 -7.41
N PRO A 51 -7.26 -5.71 -8.16
CA PRO A 51 -8.44 -6.54 -7.93
C PRO A 51 -8.48 -7.15 -6.53
N TRP A 52 -7.30 -7.41 -5.93
CA TRP A 52 -7.21 -7.91 -4.56
C TRP A 52 -7.57 -6.83 -3.54
N PHE A 53 -7.10 -5.59 -3.72
CA PHE A 53 -7.49 -4.45 -2.88
C PHE A 53 -8.99 -4.12 -3.00
N ALA A 54 -9.57 -4.23 -4.19
CA ALA A 54 -10.99 -4.00 -4.43
C ALA A 54 -11.88 -4.92 -3.57
N ARG A 55 -11.44 -6.15 -3.27
CA ARG A 55 -12.16 -7.09 -2.38
C ARG A 55 -12.33 -6.57 -0.95
N PHE A 56 -11.52 -5.60 -0.53
CA PHE A 56 -11.61 -4.96 0.78
C PHE A 56 -12.35 -3.61 0.73
N GLY A 57 -12.98 -3.27 -0.39
CA GLY A 57 -13.69 -2.01 -0.59
C GLY A 57 -12.77 -0.82 -0.88
N TRP A 58 -11.55 -1.06 -1.32
CA TRP A 58 -10.65 0.00 -1.77
C TRP A 58 -10.97 0.38 -3.21
N GLU A 59 -10.82 1.66 -3.50
CA GLU A 59 -11.01 2.21 -4.84
C GLU A 59 -9.76 2.99 -5.26
N ARG A 60 -9.43 2.95 -6.56
CA ARG A 60 -8.36 3.78 -7.11
C ARG A 60 -8.84 5.23 -7.14
N ILE A 61 -8.11 6.10 -6.44
CA ILE A 61 -8.40 7.54 -6.41
C ILE A 61 -7.60 8.37 -7.43
N GLY A 62 -6.53 7.80 -8.01
CA GLY A 62 -5.70 8.48 -8.99
C GLY A 62 -4.38 7.77 -9.26
N THR A 63 -3.61 8.34 -10.18
CA THR A 63 -2.24 7.92 -10.50
C THR A 63 -1.30 9.09 -10.24
N SER A 64 -0.08 8.78 -9.80
CA SER A 64 0.98 9.78 -9.62
C SER A 64 2.25 9.26 -10.26
N ARG A 65 2.90 10.09 -11.07
CA ARG A 65 4.22 9.80 -11.63
C ARG A 65 5.27 10.44 -10.72
N ARG A 66 6.00 9.62 -9.97
CA ARG A 66 7.16 10.08 -9.20
C ARG A 66 8.42 9.84 -10.02
N GLY A 67 9.07 10.92 -10.43
CA GLY A 67 10.42 10.90 -10.98
C GLY A 67 11.41 11.37 -9.92
N TRP A 68 12.68 11.03 -10.10
CA TRP A 68 13.76 11.56 -9.30
C TRP A 68 14.47 12.63 -10.13
N GLU A 69 14.51 13.87 -9.64
CA GLU A 69 15.39 14.89 -10.20
C GLU A 69 16.73 14.79 -9.47
N ARG A 70 17.79 14.44 -10.21
CA ARG A 70 19.15 14.51 -9.69
C ARG A 70 19.54 15.98 -9.65
N VAL A 71 19.38 16.62 -8.49
CA VAL A 71 19.92 17.95 -8.25
C VAL A 71 21.43 17.84 -8.29
N ALA A 72 22.03 18.16 -9.44
CA ALA A 72 23.47 18.24 -9.55
C ALA A 72 23.97 19.28 -8.54
N ALA A 73 24.78 18.85 -7.58
CA ALA A 73 25.50 19.77 -6.72
C ALA A 73 26.31 20.71 -7.62
N ARG A 74 25.97 22.01 -7.60
CA ARG A 74 26.87 23.04 -8.14
C ARG A 74 28.14 22.99 -7.30
N GLY A 75 29.23 22.54 -7.92
CA GLY A 75 30.59 22.75 -7.41
C GLY A 75 31.02 24.19 -7.56
#